data_AF-A0A2S7XNT3-F1
#
_entry.id   AF-A0A2S7XNT3-F1
#
_cell.length_a   1.000
_cell.length_b   1.000
_cell.length_c   1.000
_cell.angle_alpha   90.00
_cell.angle_beta   90.00
_cell.angle_gamma   90.00
#
_symmetry.space_group_name_H-M   'P 1'
#
loop_
_entity.id
_entity.type
_entity.pdbx_description
1 polymer ?
#
loop_
_entity_poly.entity_id
_entity_poly.type
_entity_poly.pdbx_seq_one_letter_code
_entity_poly.pdbx_strand_id
1 'polypeptide(L)'
;MLKIKPVRRKLISTLAITLGLSVTTVKATTIWDPVTEFSINNGNPNGVWSYGWMPTNFSSFNPYTNVRPTTPYPGWYRPGSSGEYLTPTIMRNDSGTQAWGVAPGQLTLHPGRSYEPSVLRWTAPANITGSVTIQGLFLAGDSGQMQVDVRRNGVEIWQAQDHGAFDLVANVVSGDTLDFAVYGGWAYGNTPLAALLTLSDTLLASTPPVTNTPLASAGPTSAAYVQGAQTLPGALSTSTCSGTAANTSVSSLELRAGSALTMYEGDKLTAPNGVFIDVGATLQGSGTITGEVINSGTIHILLPISCADLSSVSNITGNSIANFGTTYLGGGSGSSGSGGGSSGGSSGGYYAGDITNAGTISFERNFDGEFLLDGDFSQTASGQTIYDIAGYLQGTQYSYLHVTGAADLAGTFAVNLLDSFIPTDASTFDIFQADGGITFNPADFNLSMPTGFDWSVVDNSLIRLTYHGISDGAVSEPTTLALLGLGLLGGMAFRLSRKAA
;
A
#
# COMPACT_ATOMS: atom_id res chain seq x y z
N MET A 1 83.18 -19.68 17.40
CA MET A 1 82.30 -18.52 17.65
C MET A 1 82.23 -17.69 16.38
N LEU A 2 81.18 -17.86 15.57
CA LEU A 2 80.99 -17.15 14.31
C LEU A 2 79.81 -16.17 14.48
N LYS A 3 80.09 -14.86 14.47
CA LYS A 3 79.07 -13.80 14.57
C LYS A 3 78.56 -13.44 13.17
N ILE A 4 77.29 -13.73 12.90
CA ILE A 4 76.59 -13.29 11.68
C ILE A 4 75.85 -11.98 12.01
N LYS A 5 76.10 -10.91 11.23
CA LYS A 5 75.37 -9.63 11.29
C LYS A 5 74.02 -9.74 10.56
N PRO A 6 72.93 -9.10 11.02
CA PRO A 6 71.66 -9.11 10.30
C PRO A 6 71.63 -8.04 9.19
N VAL A 7 71.13 -8.43 8.02
CA VAL A 7 70.85 -7.56 6.86
C VAL A 7 69.45 -6.97 7.02
N ARG A 8 69.30 -5.64 6.89
CA ARG A 8 68.00 -4.95 6.88
C ARG A 8 67.29 -5.18 5.55
N ARG A 9 66.10 -5.79 5.56
CA ARG A 9 65.19 -5.84 4.39
C ARG A 9 64.29 -4.59 4.39
N LYS A 10 64.30 -3.83 3.30
CA LYS A 10 63.33 -2.75 3.03
C LYS A 10 61.97 -3.37 2.73
N LEU A 11 60.91 -2.94 3.42
CA LEU A 11 59.53 -3.20 3.02
C LEU A 11 59.19 -2.32 1.81
N ILE A 12 58.71 -2.93 0.74
CA ILE A 12 58.00 -2.26 -0.35
C ILE A 12 56.52 -2.41 -0.04
N SER A 13 55.83 -1.30 0.18
CA SER A 13 54.39 -1.23 0.41
C SER A 13 53.64 -1.33 -0.92
N THR A 14 52.96 -2.45 -1.15
CA THR A 14 52.06 -2.66 -2.29
C THR A 14 50.70 -2.06 -1.95
N LEU A 15 50.27 -1.05 -2.72
CA LEU A 15 48.95 -0.45 -2.64
C LEU A 15 47.94 -1.38 -3.33
N ALA A 16 47.05 -2.01 -2.57
CA ALA A 16 45.94 -2.79 -3.12
C ALA A 16 44.79 -1.84 -3.46
N ILE A 17 44.46 -1.72 -4.75
CA ILE A 17 43.25 -1.03 -5.22
C ILE A 17 42.11 -2.05 -5.15
N THR A 18 41.20 -1.85 -4.19
CA THR A 18 39.98 -2.65 -4.07
C THR A 18 38.92 -2.05 -5.00
N LEU A 19 38.62 -2.71 -6.12
CA LEU A 19 37.40 -2.43 -6.87
C LEU A 19 36.21 -2.95 -6.06
N GLY A 20 35.36 -2.05 -5.57
CA GLY A 20 34.07 -2.41 -5.01
C GLY A 20 33.10 -2.79 -6.14
N LEU A 21 32.95 -4.09 -6.41
CA LEU A 21 31.76 -4.57 -7.10
C LEU A 21 30.59 -4.49 -6.12
N SER A 22 29.63 -3.61 -6.39
CA SER A 22 28.31 -3.65 -5.77
C SER A 22 27.55 -4.86 -6.32
N VAL A 23 27.43 -5.90 -5.51
CA VAL A 23 26.52 -7.02 -5.77
C VAL A 23 25.17 -6.64 -5.18
N THR A 24 24.21 -6.26 -6.03
CA THR A 24 22.81 -6.11 -5.64
C THR A 24 22.27 -7.52 -5.37
N THR A 25 22.16 -7.89 -4.11
CA THR A 25 21.52 -9.16 -3.72
C THR A 25 20.01 -8.91 -3.70
N VAL A 26 19.30 -9.33 -4.74
CA VAL A 26 17.83 -9.42 -4.71
C VAL A 26 17.48 -10.51 -3.69
N LYS A 27 16.87 -10.14 -2.57
CA LYS A 27 16.44 -11.10 -1.54
C LYS A 27 15.15 -11.80 -1.99
N ALA A 28 15.01 -13.07 -1.60
CA ALA A 28 13.91 -13.93 -2.03
C ALA A 28 12.57 -13.48 -1.43
N THR A 29 11.59 -13.22 -2.30
CA THR A 29 10.18 -13.11 -1.93
C THR A 29 9.74 -14.39 -1.23
N THR A 30 9.22 -14.29 0.00
CA THR A 30 8.65 -15.45 0.68
C THR A 30 7.18 -15.54 0.33
N ILE A 31 6.78 -16.69 -0.19
CA ILE A 31 5.42 -16.97 -0.66
C ILE A 31 4.88 -18.13 0.17
N TRP A 32 3.66 -18.01 0.65
CA TRP A 32 2.91 -19.10 1.25
C TRP A 32 1.62 -19.35 0.47
N ASP A 33 1.42 -20.59 0.06
CA ASP A 33 0.23 -21.03 -0.66
C ASP A 33 -0.40 -22.23 0.07
N PRO A 34 -1.57 -22.06 0.70
CA PRO A 34 -2.18 -23.11 1.48
C PRO A 34 -2.65 -24.30 0.63
N VAL A 35 -2.87 -24.13 -0.68
CA VAL A 35 -3.33 -25.23 -1.55
C VAL A 35 -2.18 -26.20 -1.83
N THR A 36 -1.02 -25.65 -2.22
CA THR A 36 0.18 -26.45 -2.51
C THR A 36 0.87 -26.95 -1.24
N GLU A 37 0.77 -26.21 -0.13
CA GLU A 37 1.37 -26.57 1.15
C GLU A 37 0.48 -27.42 2.05
N PHE A 38 -0.81 -27.61 1.70
CA PHE A 38 -1.74 -28.43 2.48
C PHE A 38 -1.20 -29.84 2.70
N SER A 39 -1.19 -30.28 3.95
CA SER A 39 -0.71 -31.60 4.35
C SER A 39 -1.51 -32.16 5.51
N ILE A 40 -1.81 -33.46 5.42
CA ILE A 40 -2.35 -34.28 6.51
C ILE A 40 -1.28 -35.13 7.21
N ASN A 41 -0.05 -35.10 6.70
CA ASN A 41 1.04 -35.97 7.18
C ASN A 41 2.02 -35.26 8.12
N ASN A 42 2.01 -33.92 8.14
CA ASN A 42 2.97 -33.11 8.89
C ASN A 42 2.41 -32.56 10.22
N GLY A 43 1.28 -33.12 10.67
CA GLY A 43 0.59 -32.65 11.86
C GLY A 43 -0.22 -31.36 11.64
N ASN A 44 -0.76 -30.85 12.73
CA ASN A 44 -1.52 -29.61 12.80
C ASN A 44 -1.11 -28.88 14.09
N PRO A 45 -0.28 -27.83 14.01
CA PRO A 45 0.10 -27.07 12.80
C PRO A 45 1.01 -27.82 11.82
N ASN A 46 0.93 -27.45 10.53
CA ASN A 46 1.84 -27.81 9.44
C ASN A 46 2.61 -26.56 9.00
N GLY A 47 3.79 -26.33 9.58
CA GLY A 47 4.56 -25.11 9.34
C GLY A 47 3.80 -23.87 9.82
N VAL A 48 3.59 -22.90 8.94
CA VAL A 48 2.82 -21.66 9.22
C VAL A 48 1.31 -21.88 9.24
N TRP A 49 0.83 -23.02 8.74
CA TRP A 49 -0.59 -23.32 8.59
C TRP A 49 -1.14 -24.11 9.77
N SER A 50 -2.25 -23.66 10.34
CA SER A 50 -3.07 -24.42 11.27
C SER A 50 -4.47 -24.60 10.70
N TYR A 51 -5.09 -25.74 10.97
CA TYR A 51 -6.44 -26.06 10.53
C TYR A 51 -7.35 -26.21 11.73
N GLY A 52 -8.50 -25.56 11.75
CA GLY A 52 -9.35 -25.64 12.93
C GLY A 52 -10.72 -25.07 12.72
N TRP A 53 -11.41 -24.92 13.83
CA TRP A 53 -12.74 -24.33 13.88
C TRP A 53 -12.82 -23.30 15.00
N MET A 54 -13.81 -22.42 14.91
CA MET A 54 -14.14 -21.49 15.98
C MET A 54 -15.60 -21.62 16.39
N PRO A 55 -15.98 -21.19 17.60
CA PRO A 55 -17.38 -20.91 17.88
C PRO A 55 -17.88 -19.77 16.98
N THR A 56 -19.19 -19.62 16.82
CA THR A 56 -19.82 -18.62 15.92
C THR A 56 -19.52 -17.16 16.28
N ASN A 57 -19.03 -16.91 17.50
CA ASN A 57 -18.56 -15.59 17.94
C ASN A 57 -17.05 -15.39 17.74
N PHE A 58 -16.36 -16.33 17.10
CA PHE A 58 -14.92 -16.31 16.83
C PHE A 58 -14.03 -16.16 18.09
N SER A 59 -14.52 -16.57 19.27
CA SER A 59 -13.81 -16.32 20.53
C SER A 59 -12.53 -17.13 20.73
N SER A 60 -12.38 -18.26 20.04
CA SER A 60 -11.21 -19.12 20.18
C SER A 60 -10.99 -19.99 18.94
N PHE A 61 -9.72 -20.16 18.57
CA PHE A 61 -9.30 -21.12 17.56
C PHE A 61 -9.08 -22.49 18.19
N ASN A 62 -9.76 -23.50 17.67
CA ASN A 62 -9.70 -24.88 18.14
C ASN A 62 -9.13 -25.75 17.02
N PRO A 63 -7.87 -26.22 17.12
CA PRO A 63 -7.26 -27.04 16.09
C PRO A 63 -8.02 -28.34 15.84
N TYR A 64 -8.10 -28.76 14.58
CA TYR A 64 -8.57 -30.09 14.23
C TYR A 64 -7.57 -31.15 14.71
N THR A 65 -8.08 -32.15 15.43
CA THR A 65 -7.27 -33.24 16.00
C THR A 65 -7.38 -34.55 15.21
N ASN A 66 -8.32 -34.64 14.27
CA ASN A 66 -8.57 -35.84 13.48
C ASN A 66 -8.23 -35.62 12.01
N VAL A 67 -7.66 -36.65 11.41
CA VAL A 67 -7.29 -36.70 10.00
C VAL A 67 -8.22 -37.66 9.26
N ARG A 68 -8.63 -37.28 8.06
CA ARG A 68 -9.19 -38.17 7.04
C ARG A 68 -8.03 -38.62 6.14
N PRO A 69 -7.50 -39.84 6.32
CA PRO A 69 -6.32 -40.30 5.59
C PRO A 69 -6.65 -40.82 4.18
N THR A 70 -7.94 -40.93 3.83
CA THR A 70 -8.38 -41.59 2.61
C THR A 70 -8.32 -40.66 1.41
N THR A 71 -7.62 -41.10 0.38
CA THR A 71 -7.82 -40.57 -0.97
C THR A 71 -9.25 -40.92 -1.44
N PRO A 72 -9.84 -40.08 -2.31
CA PRO A 72 -9.21 -38.94 -2.95
C PRO A 72 -9.45 -37.59 -2.24
N TYR A 73 -9.86 -37.60 -0.97
CA TYR A 73 -10.26 -36.39 -0.25
C TYR A 73 -9.57 -36.25 1.12
N PRO A 74 -8.23 -36.10 1.16
CA PRO A 74 -7.52 -35.91 2.42
C PRO A 74 -7.99 -34.64 3.13
N GLY A 75 -8.16 -34.72 4.46
CA GLY A 75 -8.71 -33.61 5.24
C GLY A 75 -8.41 -33.64 6.73
N TRP A 76 -8.64 -32.51 7.39
CA TRP A 76 -8.63 -32.37 8.84
C TRP A 76 -10.03 -31.99 9.33
N TYR A 77 -10.50 -32.61 10.41
CA TYR A 77 -11.85 -32.39 10.91
C TYR A 77 -11.93 -32.46 12.44
N ARG A 78 -13.02 -31.92 13.00
CA ARG A 78 -13.32 -32.03 14.43
C ARG A 78 -13.95 -33.40 14.76
N PRO A 79 -13.52 -34.10 15.83
CA PRO A 79 -14.16 -35.34 16.27
C PRO A 79 -15.56 -35.11 16.88
N GLY A 80 -16.46 -36.10 16.76
CA GLY A 80 -17.65 -36.18 17.62
C GLY A 80 -19.01 -35.94 16.97
N SER A 81 -19.17 -36.09 15.67
CA SER A 81 -20.49 -36.22 15.04
C SER A 81 -20.40 -37.29 13.97
N SER A 82 -21.39 -38.19 13.92
CA SER A 82 -21.51 -39.46 13.16
C SER A 82 -21.15 -39.49 11.66
N GLY A 83 -20.02 -38.91 11.24
CA GLY A 83 -19.51 -38.83 9.88
C GLY A 83 -18.74 -37.53 9.65
N GLU A 84 -17.65 -37.60 8.89
CA GLU A 84 -16.76 -36.48 8.50
C GLU A 84 -17.50 -35.28 7.87
N TYR A 85 -18.76 -35.47 7.48
CA TYR A 85 -19.62 -34.47 6.82
C TYR A 85 -20.47 -33.63 7.78
N LEU A 86 -20.41 -33.89 9.09
CA LEU A 86 -21.26 -33.23 10.10
C LEU A 86 -20.50 -32.23 10.97
N THR A 87 -19.18 -32.22 10.90
CA THR A 87 -18.31 -31.36 11.70
C THR A 87 -17.59 -30.36 10.82
N PRO A 88 -17.11 -29.24 11.38
CA PRO A 88 -16.23 -28.36 10.63
C PRO A 88 -15.02 -29.14 10.11
N THR A 89 -14.68 -28.94 8.84
CA THR A 89 -13.59 -29.65 8.17
C THR A 89 -12.89 -28.76 7.15
N ILE A 90 -11.64 -29.10 6.86
CA ILE A 90 -10.89 -28.63 5.69
C ILE A 90 -10.42 -29.85 4.88
N MET A 91 -10.48 -29.78 3.57
CA MET A 91 -10.25 -30.93 2.68
C MET A 91 -9.70 -30.49 1.34
N ARG A 92 -8.83 -31.30 0.72
CA ARG A 92 -8.40 -31.09 -0.68
C ARG A 92 -9.01 -32.16 -1.58
N ASN A 93 -9.47 -31.78 -2.76
CA ASN A 93 -9.93 -32.74 -3.77
C ASN A 93 -8.75 -33.23 -4.61
N ASP A 94 -8.19 -34.38 -4.26
CA ASP A 94 -7.08 -35.02 -4.98
C ASP A 94 -7.59 -36.00 -6.05
N SER A 95 -8.90 -36.02 -6.33
CA SER A 95 -9.50 -36.85 -7.38
C SER A 95 -9.35 -36.21 -8.76
N GLY A 96 -9.65 -36.97 -9.82
CA GLY A 96 -9.71 -36.45 -11.19
C GLY A 96 -11.04 -35.76 -11.55
N THR A 97 -11.99 -35.64 -10.63
CA THR A 97 -13.36 -35.15 -10.91
C THR A 97 -13.85 -34.15 -9.87
N GLN A 98 -14.72 -33.23 -10.26
CA GLN A 98 -15.38 -32.33 -9.31
C GLN A 98 -16.34 -33.11 -8.39
N ALA A 99 -16.34 -32.78 -7.10
CA ALA A 99 -17.26 -33.36 -6.11
C ALA A 99 -17.69 -32.28 -5.11
N TRP A 100 -19.00 -32.23 -4.81
CA TRP A 100 -19.58 -31.25 -3.87
C TRP A 100 -19.15 -29.80 -4.15
N GLY A 101 -19.17 -29.39 -5.41
CA GLY A 101 -18.74 -28.04 -5.80
C GLY A 101 -17.22 -27.80 -5.77
N VAL A 102 -16.40 -28.79 -5.40
CA VAL A 102 -14.95 -28.67 -5.29
C VAL A 102 -14.27 -29.35 -6.48
N ALA A 103 -13.57 -28.58 -7.32
CA ALA A 103 -12.83 -29.10 -8.47
C ALA A 103 -11.51 -29.80 -8.05
N PRO A 104 -10.93 -30.66 -8.92
CA PRO A 104 -9.61 -31.25 -8.68
C PRO A 104 -8.53 -30.21 -8.30
N GLY A 105 -7.74 -30.52 -7.28
CA GLY A 105 -6.66 -29.68 -6.76
C GLY A 105 -7.10 -28.58 -5.78
N GLN A 106 -8.41 -28.32 -5.64
CA GLN A 106 -8.88 -27.25 -4.75
C GLN A 106 -8.89 -27.67 -3.28
N LEU A 107 -8.53 -26.73 -2.41
CA LEU A 107 -8.71 -26.79 -0.97
C LEU A 107 -10.07 -26.19 -0.61
N THR A 108 -10.86 -26.86 0.22
CA THR A 108 -12.19 -26.40 0.65
C THR A 108 -12.32 -26.41 2.15
N LEU A 109 -13.10 -25.46 2.67
CA LEU A 109 -13.56 -25.46 4.05
C LEU A 109 -15.06 -25.76 4.06
N HIS A 110 -15.52 -26.42 5.12
CA HIS A 110 -16.95 -26.71 5.33
C HIS A 110 -17.30 -26.46 6.80
N PRO A 111 -18.31 -25.64 7.10
CA PRO A 111 -18.72 -25.34 8.48
C PRO A 111 -19.34 -26.54 9.21
N GLY A 112 -19.51 -26.41 10.52
CA GLY A 112 -20.23 -27.40 11.35
C GLY A 112 -21.74 -27.22 11.34
N ARG A 113 -22.49 -28.23 11.82
CA ARG A 113 -23.97 -28.18 11.90
C ARG A 113 -24.53 -27.05 12.76
N SER A 114 -23.74 -26.56 13.71
CA SER A 114 -24.10 -25.39 14.53
C SER A 114 -23.64 -24.07 13.91
N TYR A 115 -23.36 -24.07 12.60
CA TYR A 115 -22.79 -22.95 11.84
C TYR A 115 -21.41 -22.50 12.32
N GLU A 116 -20.71 -23.40 13.02
CA GLU A 116 -19.37 -23.18 13.53
C GLU A 116 -18.40 -22.96 12.36
N PRO A 117 -17.67 -21.83 12.33
CA PRO A 117 -16.68 -21.56 11.30
C PRO A 117 -15.66 -22.69 11.17
N SER A 118 -15.41 -23.12 9.94
CA SER A 118 -14.18 -23.84 9.58
C SER A 118 -13.14 -22.80 9.17
N VAL A 119 -11.93 -22.93 9.69
CA VAL A 119 -10.89 -21.91 9.59
C VAL A 119 -9.56 -22.53 9.15
N LEU A 120 -8.98 -21.93 8.11
CA LEU A 120 -7.58 -22.05 7.79
C LEU A 120 -6.86 -20.85 8.41
N ARG A 121 -5.85 -21.11 9.25
CA ARG A 121 -5.07 -20.08 9.91
C ARG A 121 -3.64 -20.08 9.37
N TRP A 122 -3.18 -18.95 8.89
CA TRP A 122 -1.77 -18.65 8.76
C TRP A 122 -1.27 -17.99 10.04
N THR A 123 -0.11 -18.41 10.54
CA THR A 123 0.59 -17.76 11.66
C THR A 123 1.92 -17.23 11.17
N ALA A 124 2.15 -15.94 11.36
CA ALA A 124 3.38 -15.27 11.00
C ALA A 124 4.59 -16.00 11.62
N PRO A 125 5.52 -16.53 10.81
CA PRO A 125 6.66 -17.28 11.32
C PRO A 125 7.53 -16.49 12.30
N ALA A 126 8.41 -17.21 13.01
CA ALA A 126 9.41 -16.60 13.87
C ALA A 126 10.26 -15.58 13.09
N ASN A 127 10.51 -14.42 13.70
CA ASN A 127 11.39 -13.38 13.16
C ASN A 127 10.94 -12.74 11.84
N ILE A 128 9.65 -12.80 11.50
CA ILE A 128 9.13 -11.95 10.42
C ILE A 128 8.53 -10.67 10.99
N THR A 129 8.77 -9.58 10.28
CA THR A 129 7.98 -8.35 10.38
C THR A 129 7.95 -7.74 9.00
N GLY A 130 6.81 -7.23 8.58
CA GLY A 130 6.69 -6.59 7.29
C GLY A 130 5.29 -6.71 6.73
N SER A 131 5.14 -6.20 5.52
CA SER A 131 3.87 -6.19 4.81
C SER A 131 3.67 -7.51 4.04
N VAL A 132 2.61 -8.22 4.36
CA VAL A 132 2.16 -9.40 3.62
C VAL A 132 0.99 -8.98 2.73
N THR A 133 1.18 -9.11 1.41
CA THR A 133 0.08 -9.07 0.44
C THR A 133 -0.66 -10.40 0.50
N ILE A 134 -1.99 -10.33 0.63
CA ILE A 134 -2.89 -11.45 0.78
C ILE A 134 -3.87 -11.41 -0.40
N GLN A 135 -3.54 -12.14 -1.45
CA GLN A 135 -4.38 -12.24 -2.64
C GLN A 135 -5.11 -13.57 -2.62
N GLY A 136 -6.40 -13.57 -2.91
CA GLY A 136 -7.14 -14.82 -2.96
C GLY A 136 -8.58 -14.68 -3.35
N LEU A 137 -9.25 -15.83 -3.32
CA LEU A 137 -10.61 -16.00 -3.76
C LEU A 137 -11.22 -17.15 -2.98
N PHE A 138 -12.31 -16.87 -2.27
CA PHE A 138 -13.29 -17.90 -1.98
C PHE A 138 -14.06 -18.15 -3.26
N LEU A 139 -14.04 -19.38 -3.78
CA LEU A 139 -14.76 -19.74 -5.00
C LEU A 139 -16.18 -20.18 -4.69
N ALA A 140 -17.07 -20.05 -5.67
CA ALA A 140 -18.36 -20.69 -5.61
C ALA A 140 -18.18 -22.20 -5.43
N GLY A 141 -18.73 -22.73 -4.35
CA GLY A 141 -18.58 -24.13 -3.98
C GLY A 141 -19.85 -24.94 -4.24
N ASP A 142 -20.30 -25.66 -3.23
CA ASP A 142 -21.58 -26.39 -3.28
C ASP A 142 -22.78 -25.42 -3.20
N SER A 143 -24.00 -25.95 -3.19
CA SER A 143 -25.25 -25.21 -3.33
C SER A 143 -25.79 -24.54 -2.06
N GLY A 144 -25.10 -24.69 -0.93
CA GLY A 144 -25.50 -24.12 0.36
C GLY A 144 -25.07 -22.66 0.50
N GLN A 145 -25.87 -21.88 1.22
CA GLN A 145 -25.56 -20.47 1.49
C GLN A 145 -24.58 -20.33 2.65
N MET A 146 -23.43 -19.73 2.40
CA MET A 146 -22.35 -19.53 3.35
C MET A 146 -22.03 -18.04 3.51
N GLN A 147 -21.26 -17.75 4.56
CA GLN A 147 -20.53 -16.51 4.71
C GLN A 147 -19.04 -16.86 4.67
N VAL A 148 -18.26 -15.95 4.12
CA VAL A 148 -16.80 -16.06 4.05
C VAL A 148 -16.17 -14.82 4.61
N ASP A 149 -15.08 -14.97 5.35
CA ASP A 149 -14.32 -13.82 5.85
C ASP A 149 -12.81 -14.08 5.90
N VAL A 150 -12.07 -12.98 5.93
CA VAL A 150 -10.65 -12.95 6.29
C VAL A 150 -10.52 -12.11 7.56
N ARG A 151 -9.82 -12.63 8.55
CA ARG A 151 -9.59 -11.95 9.84
C ARG A 151 -8.12 -11.86 10.15
N ARG A 152 -7.68 -10.72 10.70
CA ARG A 152 -6.34 -10.54 11.27
C ARG A 152 -6.45 -10.46 12.78
N ASN A 153 -5.76 -11.34 13.50
CA ASN A 153 -5.76 -11.39 14.97
C ASN A 153 -7.19 -11.39 15.55
N GLY A 154 -8.11 -12.12 14.91
CA GLY A 154 -9.52 -12.20 15.28
C GLY A 154 -10.42 -11.07 14.78
N VAL A 155 -9.85 -9.98 14.24
CA VAL A 155 -10.59 -8.83 13.69
C VAL A 155 -10.87 -9.06 12.21
N GLU A 156 -12.13 -8.98 11.81
CA GLU A 156 -12.54 -9.08 10.40
C GLU A 156 -11.98 -7.91 9.58
N ILE A 157 -11.33 -8.24 8.45
CA ILE A 157 -10.75 -7.28 7.52
C ILE A 157 -11.36 -7.38 6.11
N TRP A 158 -12.10 -8.46 5.83
CA TRP A 158 -12.86 -8.65 4.59
C TRP A 158 -13.97 -9.68 4.83
N GLN A 159 -15.12 -9.51 4.18
CA GLN A 159 -16.21 -10.49 4.19
C GLN A 159 -16.99 -10.48 2.87
N ALA A 160 -17.63 -11.61 2.57
CA ALA A 160 -18.61 -11.72 1.49
C ALA A 160 -19.63 -12.83 1.77
N GLN A 161 -20.71 -12.84 0.97
CA GLN A 161 -21.68 -13.92 0.94
C GLN A 161 -21.27 -14.97 -0.10
N ASP A 162 -21.24 -16.24 0.32
CA ASP A 162 -20.92 -17.45 -0.47
C ASP A 162 -19.48 -17.53 -1.03
N HIS A 163 -19.03 -16.49 -1.73
CA HIS A 163 -17.75 -16.43 -2.45
C HIS A 163 -17.32 -14.98 -2.69
N GLY A 164 -16.05 -14.76 -3.04
CA GLY A 164 -15.54 -13.41 -3.32
C GLY A 164 -14.03 -13.33 -3.38
N ALA A 165 -13.54 -12.44 -4.25
CA ALA A 165 -12.11 -12.15 -4.36
C ALA A 165 -11.69 -11.13 -3.29
N PHE A 166 -10.46 -11.27 -2.81
CA PHE A 166 -9.83 -10.32 -1.91
C PHE A 166 -8.39 -10.07 -2.35
N ASP A 167 -7.98 -8.80 -2.26
CA ASP A 167 -6.60 -8.35 -2.39
C ASP A 167 -6.36 -7.40 -1.22
N LEU A 168 -5.66 -7.90 -0.21
CA LEU A 168 -5.49 -7.22 1.07
C LEU A 168 -4.00 -7.06 1.35
N VAL A 169 -3.67 -6.05 2.13
CA VAL A 169 -2.32 -5.84 2.65
C VAL A 169 -2.38 -5.83 4.16
N ALA A 170 -1.61 -6.70 4.80
CA ALA A 170 -1.49 -6.76 6.25
C ALA A 170 -0.04 -6.65 6.68
N ASN A 171 0.28 -5.62 7.45
CA ASN A 171 1.52 -5.61 8.21
C ASN A 171 1.42 -6.66 9.30
N VAL A 172 2.41 -7.53 9.42
CA VAL A 172 2.40 -8.62 10.40
C VAL A 172 3.71 -8.61 11.17
N VAL A 173 3.63 -8.96 12.44
CA VAL A 173 4.79 -9.33 13.25
C VAL A 173 4.74 -10.82 13.57
N SER A 174 5.85 -11.38 14.03
CA SER A 174 5.91 -12.79 14.43
C SER A 174 4.78 -13.16 15.40
N GLY A 175 4.04 -14.22 15.07
CA GLY A 175 2.89 -14.70 15.85
C GLY A 175 1.54 -14.08 15.49
N ASP A 176 1.49 -13.02 14.66
CA ASP A 176 0.22 -12.55 14.10
C ASP A 176 -0.48 -13.66 13.31
N THR A 177 -1.81 -13.61 13.28
CA THR A 177 -2.64 -14.62 12.62
C THR A 177 -3.49 -14.00 11.53
N LEU A 178 -3.61 -14.72 10.42
CA LEU A 178 -4.59 -14.48 9.37
C LEU A 178 -5.49 -15.70 9.28
N ASP A 179 -6.79 -15.52 9.50
CA ASP A 179 -7.80 -16.56 9.48
C ASP A 179 -8.68 -16.40 8.25
N PHE A 180 -8.82 -17.47 7.47
CA PHE A 180 -9.75 -17.57 6.36
C PHE A 180 -10.90 -18.48 6.82
N ALA A 181 -12.09 -17.92 6.98
CA ALA A 181 -13.22 -18.66 7.55
C ALA A 181 -14.36 -18.84 6.55
N VAL A 182 -15.02 -19.99 6.67
CA VAL A 182 -16.31 -20.29 6.01
C VAL A 182 -17.31 -20.66 7.11
N TYR A 183 -18.47 -20.01 7.13
CA TYR A 183 -19.45 -20.12 8.21
C TYR A 183 -20.87 -19.73 7.75
N GLY A 184 -21.81 -19.52 8.70
CA GLY A 184 -23.15 -18.98 8.43
C GLY A 184 -24.17 -19.98 7.89
N GLY A 185 -23.72 -21.05 7.25
CA GLY A 185 -24.52 -22.20 6.83
C GLY A 185 -23.87 -23.53 7.21
N TRP A 186 -24.44 -24.66 6.75
CA TRP A 186 -23.91 -25.99 7.03
C TRP A 186 -24.12 -26.97 5.88
N ALA A 187 -25.37 -27.29 5.54
CA ALA A 187 -25.64 -28.27 4.49
C ALA A 187 -25.16 -27.73 3.13
N TYR A 188 -24.47 -28.58 2.36
CA TYR A 188 -23.89 -28.21 1.07
C TYR A 188 -22.96 -26.98 1.20
N GLY A 189 -22.15 -26.93 2.26
CA GLY A 189 -21.35 -25.75 2.61
C GLY A 189 -19.87 -25.82 2.24
N ASN A 190 -19.48 -26.71 1.31
CA ASN A 190 -18.11 -26.71 0.84
C ASN A 190 -17.87 -25.42 0.06
N THR A 191 -16.92 -24.60 0.52
CA THR A 191 -16.48 -23.40 -0.18
C THR A 191 -14.97 -23.50 -0.42
N PRO A 192 -14.53 -23.63 -1.70
CA PRO A 192 -13.13 -23.67 -2.04
C PRO A 192 -12.41 -22.34 -1.76
N LEU A 193 -11.15 -22.42 -1.37
CA LEU A 193 -10.27 -21.28 -1.12
C LEU A 193 -9.00 -21.43 -1.93
N ALA A 194 -8.65 -20.38 -2.66
CA ALA A 194 -7.31 -20.15 -3.19
C ALA A 194 -6.76 -18.87 -2.57
N ALA A 195 -5.54 -18.91 -2.06
CA ALA A 195 -4.89 -17.74 -1.50
C ALA A 195 -3.38 -17.79 -1.75
N LEU A 196 -2.75 -16.62 -1.81
CA LEU A 196 -1.32 -16.45 -1.93
C LEU A 196 -0.91 -15.33 -0.98
N LEU A 197 -0.07 -15.68 0.00
CA LEU A 197 0.48 -14.72 0.93
C LEU A 197 1.92 -14.44 0.49
N THR A 198 2.20 -13.18 0.18
CA THR A 198 3.51 -12.75 -0.29
C THR A 198 4.07 -11.77 0.71
N LEU A 199 5.14 -12.17 1.42
CA LEU A 199 5.93 -11.23 2.21
C LEU A 199 6.90 -10.53 1.26
N SER A 200 6.64 -9.25 1.03
CA SER A 200 7.60 -8.36 0.38
C SER A 200 8.60 -7.92 1.45
N ASP A 201 9.84 -8.42 1.35
CA ASP A 201 10.88 -8.19 2.36
C ASP A 201 11.32 -6.72 2.32
N THR A 202 10.68 -5.84 3.09
CA THR A 202 11.30 -4.56 3.50
C THR A 202 12.37 -4.91 4.51
N LEU A 203 13.63 -4.67 4.15
CA LEU A 203 14.86 -4.90 4.93
C LEU A 203 14.65 -4.97 6.46
N LEU A 204 14.55 -6.17 7.01
CA LEU A 204 15.01 -6.41 8.38
C LEU A 204 16.39 -7.05 8.33
N ALA A 205 17.41 -6.22 8.54
CA ALA A 205 18.62 -6.69 9.18
C ALA A 205 18.20 -7.30 10.53
N SER A 206 18.47 -8.59 10.72
CA SER A 206 18.33 -9.24 12.01
C SER A 206 19.15 -8.46 13.04
N THR A 207 18.51 -7.62 13.84
CA THR A 207 19.14 -7.05 15.02
C THR A 207 18.90 -8.01 16.20
N PRO A 208 19.89 -8.22 17.08
CA PRO A 208 19.70 -8.97 18.32
C PRO A 208 18.57 -8.35 19.14
N PRO A 209 17.94 -9.06 20.09
CA PRO A 209 16.85 -8.53 20.90
C PRO A 209 17.30 -7.25 21.61
N VAL A 210 16.93 -6.09 21.03
CA VAL A 210 17.16 -4.80 21.65
C VAL A 210 16.05 -4.62 22.66
N THR A 211 16.43 -4.29 23.89
CA THR A 211 15.49 -3.85 24.91
C THR A 211 14.83 -2.56 24.42
N ASN A 212 13.59 -2.65 23.92
CA ASN A 212 12.85 -1.49 23.42
C ASN A 212 12.65 -0.48 24.56
N THR A 213 13.27 0.69 24.43
CA THR A 213 13.11 1.80 25.39
C THR A 213 12.11 2.82 24.85
N PRO A 214 11.28 3.44 25.71
CA PRO A 214 10.44 4.57 25.30
C PRO A 214 11.32 5.68 24.71
N LEU A 215 10.86 6.34 23.63
CA LEU A 215 11.61 7.40 22.90
C LEU A 215 12.21 8.48 23.83
N ALA A 216 11.49 8.87 24.89
CA ALA A 216 11.94 9.85 25.87
C ALA A 216 13.18 9.43 26.70
N SER A 217 13.59 8.16 26.62
CA SER A 217 14.71 7.55 27.37
C SER A 217 15.74 6.85 26.47
N ALA A 218 15.56 6.93 25.15
CA ALA A 218 16.39 6.22 24.18
C ALA A 218 17.69 7.00 23.88
N GLY A 219 18.79 6.26 23.71
CA GLY A 219 20.06 6.78 23.23
C GLY A 219 20.33 6.45 21.76
N PRO A 220 21.42 6.96 21.17
CA PRO A 220 21.76 6.81 19.75
C PRO A 220 21.91 5.37 19.25
N THR A 221 22.12 4.40 20.14
CA THR A 221 22.32 3.00 19.80
C THR A 221 21.12 2.10 20.11
N SER A 222 20.04 2.64 20.71
CA SER A 222 18.86 1.85 21.07
C SER A 222 17.75 1.98 20.04
N ALA A 223 17.03 0.89 19.81
CA ALA A 223 15.75 0.93 19.13
C ALA A 223 14.71 1.52 20.09
N ALA A 224 13.88 2.42 19.58
CA ALA A 224 12.89 3.13 20.37
C ALA A 224 11.47 2.87 19.88
N TYR A 225 10.49 3.02 20.78
CA TYR A 225 9.08 3.04 20.40
C TYR A 225 8.33 4.22 21.03
N VAL A 226 7.21 4.57 20.42
CA VAL A 226 6.25 5.56 20.94
C VAL A 226 4.98 4.86 21.41
N GLN A 227 4.54 5.17 22.62
CA GLN A 227 3.26 4.73 23.17
C GLN A 227 2.44 5.97 23.57
N GLY A 228 1.21 6.05 23.06
CA GLY A 228 0.36 7.24 23.21
C GLY A 228 0.89 8.44 22.41
N ALA A 229 0.34 9.62 22.71
CA ALA A 229 0.80 10.87 22.10
C ALA A 229 2.10 11.35 22.76
N GLN A 230 3.13 11.59 21.97
CA GLN A 230 4.41 12.15 22.39
C GLN A 230 4.77 13.36 21.51
N THR A 231 5.33 14.38 22.14
CA THR A 231 5.99 15.51 21.48
C THR A 231 7.48 15.42 21.79
N LEU A 232 8.36 15.55 20.79
CA LEU A 232 9.79 15.61 21.06
C LEU A 232 10.11 16.83 21.95
N PRO A 233 10.90 16.69 23.04
CA PRO A 233 11.21 17.80 23.93
C PRO A 233 12.01 18.91 23.24
N GLY A 234 11.31 19.99 22.93
CA GLY A 234 11.82 21.24 22.40
C GLY A 234 11.00 22.38 22.93
N ALA A 235 11.62 23.38 23.54
CA ALA A 235 10.90 24.42 24.26
C ALA A 235 9.85 25.12 23.38
N LEU A 236 8.58 24.87 23.68
CA LEU A 236 7.48 25.79 23.42
C LEU A 236 7.78 27.09 24.19
N SER A 237 8.48 28.00 23.54
CA SER A 237 8.54 29.40 23.94
C SER A 237 7.59 30.14 23.01
N THR A 238 6.43 30.51 23.54
CA THR A 238 5.57 31.50 22.93
C THR A 238 6.41 32.74 22.59
N SER A 239 6.50 33.09 21.30
CA SER A 239 6.94 34.37 20.72
C SER A 239 8.38 34.58 20.20
N THR A 240 9.25 33.57 20.11
CA THR A 240 10.47 33.68 19.26
C THR A 240 10.86 32.33 18.67
N CYS A 241 10.66 32.18 17.35
CA CYS A 241 11.08 31.05 16.51
C CYS A 241 12.63 31.00 16.43
N SER A 242 13.30 30.61 17.52
CA SER A 242 14.67 30.12 17.53
C SER A 242 14.92 29.34 18.83
N GLY A 243 14.49 28.09 18.86
CA GLY A 243 14.85 27.14 19.90
C GLY A 243 15.55 25.95 19.26
N THR A 244 16.85 25.77 19.51
CA THR A 244 17.54 24.52 19.18
C THR A 244 17.02 23.45 20.15
N ALA A 245 16.00 22.72 19.72
CA ALA A 245 15.34 21.64 20.44
C ALA A 245 15.94 20.27 20.06
N ALA A 246 15.86 19.29 20.96
CA ALA A 246 16.80 18.17 21.04
C ALA A 246 16.78 17.20 19.84
N ASN A 247 17.88 17.17 19.06
CA ASN A 247 18.20 16.12 18.10
C ASN A 247 18.10 14.74 18.77
N THR A 248 17.13 13.94 18.36
CA THR A 248 16.97 12.57 18.84
C THR A 248 17.63 11.64 17.84
N SER A 249 18.62 10.90 18.30
CA SER A 249 19.22 9.80 17.52
C SER A 249 18.85 8.49 18.19
N VAL A 250 18.35 7.55 17.41
CA VAL A 250 18.02 6.17 17.79
C VAL A 250 18.50 5.25 16.67
N SER A 251 18.60 3.94 16.91
CA SER A 251 18.96 3.02 15.83
C SER A 251 17.79 2.79 14.86
N SER A 252 16.58 2.66 15.39
CA SER A 252 15.29 2.63 14.69
C SER A 252 14.20 3.24 15.57
N LEU A 253 13.09 3.64 14.95
CA LEU A 253 11.89 4.11 15.65
C LEU A 253 10.63 3.37 15.19
N GLU A 254 9.80 2.91 16.12
CA GLU A 254 8.50 2.30 15.85
C GLU A 254 7.36 3.15 16.48
N LEU A 255 6.45 3.66 15.65
CA LEU A 255 5.18 4.25 16.09
C LEU A 255 4.09 3.18 16.02
N ARG A 256 3.56 2.79 17.18
CA ARG A 256 2.56 1.71 17.29
C ARG A 256 1.13 2.22 17.13
N ALA A 257 0.19 1.32 16.85
CA ALA A 257 -1.24 1.64 16.82
C ALA A 257 -1.69 2.45 18.05
N GLY A 258 -2.41 3.56 17.82
CA GLY A 258 -2.86 4.49 18.86
C GLY A 258 -1.78 5.42 19.41
N SER A 259 -0.56 5.39 18.86
CA SER A 259 0.49 6.36 19.18
C SER A 259 0.48 7.54 18.21
N ALA A 260 0.96 8.69 18.68
CA ALA A 260 1.18 9.85 17.84
C ALA A 260 2.54 10.48 18.16
N LEU A 261 3.33 10.80 17.14
CA LEU A 261 4.55 11.59 17.27
C LEU A 261 4.37 12.91 16.54
N THR A 262 4.50 14.02 17.26
CA THR A 262 4.56 15.36 16.67
C THR A 262 6.00 15.86 16.65
N MET A 263 6.48 16.23 15.46
CA MET A 263 7.79 16.88 15.25
C MET A 263 7.57 18.34 14.83
N TYR A 264 8.20 19.28 15.53
CA TYR A 264 8.14 20.70 15.19
C TYR A 264 9.28 21.11 14.25
N GLU A 265 9.17 22.31 13.71
CA GLU A 265 10.20 22.87 12.85
C GLU A 265 11.54 22.94 13.59
N GLY A 266 12.60 22.42 12.95
CA GLY A 266 13.93 22.35 13.53
C GLY A 266 14.21 21.08 14.35
N ASP A 267 13.19 20.31 14.72
CA ASP A 267 13.40 18.99 15.34
C ASP A 267 14.14 18.08 14.36
N LYS A 268 15.07 17.26 14.87
CA LYS A 268 15.76 16.24 14.07
C LYS A 268 15.61 14.87 14.71
N LEU A 269 15.12 13.90 13.94
CA LEU A 269 15.11 12.49 14.27
C LEU A 269 16.08 11.76 13.33
N THR A 270 17.13 11.16 13.87
CA THR A 270 18.02 10.28 13.12
C THR A 270 17.73 8.83 13.52
N ALA A 271 17.25 8.03 12.58
CA ALA A 271 16.95 6.63 12.73
C ALA A 271 17.48 5.86 11.50
N PRO A 272 18.78 5.53 11.45
CA PRO A 272 19.42 5.02 10.24
C PRO A 272 18.90 3.64 9.81
N ASN A 273 18.31 2.87 10.72
CA ASN A 273 17.63 1.60 10.40
C ASN A 273 16.12 1.77 10.20
N GLY A 274 15.65 3.01 10.07
CA GLY A 274 14.29 3.34 9.66
C GLY A 274 13.36 3.82 10.78
N VAL A 275 12.30 4.49 10.33
CA VAL A 275 11.12 4.90 11.10
C VAL A 275 9.92 4.11 10.57
N PHE A 276 9.31 3.30 11.42
CA PHE A 276 8.17 2.45 11.10
C PHE A 276 6.91 3.05 11.73
N ILE A 277 5.86 3.24 10.93
CA ILE A 277 4.60 3.83 11.39
C ILE A 277 3.51 2.80 11.18
N ASP A 278 3.00 2.20 12.26
CA ASP A 278 1.96 1.17 12.19
C ASP A 278 0.59 1.74 11.83
N VAL A 279 -0.30 0.87 11.35
CA VAL A 279 -1.72 1.18 11.15
C VAL A 279 -2.31 1.77 12.44
N GLY A 280 -2.97 2.92 12.33
CA GLY A 280 -3.55 3.65 13.47
C GLY A 280 -2.55 4.42 14.31
N ALA A 281 -1.27 4.48 13.92
CA ALA A 281 -0.29 5.42 14.44
C ALA A 281 -0.25 6.71 13.58
N THR A 282 0.15 7.82 14.19
CA THR A 282 0.25 9.11 13.50
C THR A 282 1.64 9.72 13.66
N LEU A 283 2.30 10.06 12.56
CA LEU A 283 3.44 10.97 12.54
C LEU A 283 2.95 12.30 11.98
N GLN A 284 3.24 13.41 12.64
CA GLN A 284 2.80 14.73 12.18
C GLN A 284 3.81 15.83 12.44
N GLY A 285 3.77 16.87 11.60
CA GLY A 285 4.49 18.13 11.81
C GLY A 285 5.52 18.43 10.72
N SER A 286 6.58 19.19 11.07
CA SER A 286 7.51 19.84 10.13
C SER A 286 9.00 19.61 10.45
N GLY A 287 9.31 18.65 11.32
CA GLY A 287 10.70 18.31 11.67
C GLY A 287 11.44 17.53 10.57
N THR A 288 12.73 17.30 10.78
CA THR A 288 13.61 16.56 9.87
C THR A 288 13.78 15.11 10.31
N ILE A 289 13.54 14.15 9.42
CA ILE A 289 13.87 12.73 9.64
C ILE A 289 15.05 12.34 8.75
N THR A 290 16.03 11.67 9.34
CA THR A 290 17.16 11.07 8.64
C THR A 290 17.12 9.56 8.82
N GLY A 291 16.76 8.84 7.75
CA GLY A 291 16.52 7.40 7.75
C GLY A 291 15.36 7.04 6.82
N GLU A 292 15.26 5.75 6.45
CA GLU A 292 14.12 5.23 5.68
C GLU A 292 12.81 5.40 6.46
N VAL A 293 11.72 5.79 5.80
CA VAL A 293 10.40 5.88 6.45
C VAL A 293 9.46 4.88 5.80
N ILE A 294 8.97 3.95 6.61
CA ILE A 294 7.96 2.96 6.21
C ILE A 294 6.64 3.35 6.87
N ASN A 295 5.70 3.84 6.06
CA ASN A 295 4.41 4.29 6.54
C ASN A 295 3.33 3.26 6.29
N SER A 296 2.71 2.74 7.34
CA SER A 296 1.46 1.97 7.27
C SER A 296 0.31 2.64 8.06
N GLY A 297 0.61 3.72 8.77
CA GLY A 297 -0.35 4.52 9.51
C GLY A 297 -0.67 5.80 8.76
N THR A 298 -0.61 6.92 9.49
CA THR A 298 -0.95 8.23 8.96
C THR A 298 0.22 9.19 9.13
N ILE A 299 0.74 9.73 8.03
CA ILE A 299 1.71 10.83 8.05
C ILE A 299 0.97 12.13 7.70
N HIS A 300 1.11 13.16 8.52
CA HIS A 300 0.73 14.53 8.19
C HIS A 300 2.01 15.36 8.05
N ILE A 301 2.42 15.63 6.83
CA ILE A 301 3.46 16.62 6.58
C ILE A 301 2.79 17.98 6.60
N LEU A 302 2.96 18.71 7.70
CA LEU A 302 2.38 20.05 7.88
C LEU A 302 3.43 21.09 7.47
N LEU A 303 3.11 21.97 6.52
CA LEU A 303 3.90 23.20 6.30
C LEU A 303 3.77 24.14 7.52
N PRO A 304 4.76 25.02 7.78
CA PRO A 304 4.86 25.72 9.06
C PRO A 304 3.57 26.47 9.45
N ILE A 305 3.13 26.22 10.67
CA ILE A 305 2.07 26.97 11.35
C ILE A 305 2.63 28.37 11.65
N SER A 306 2.39 29.32 10.73
CA SER A 306 2.61 30.77 10.87
C SER A 306 3.84 31.22 11.71
N CYS A 307 5.02 31.29 11.09
CA CYS A 307 6.09 32.21 11.48
C CYS A 307 6.56 32.88 10.17
N ALA A 308 6.34 34.18 10.03
CA ALA A 308 6.27 34.92 8.76
C ALA A 308 7.59 35.13 7.99
N ASP A 309 8.59 34.24 8.13
CA ASP A 309 9.86 34.40 7.42
C ASP A 309 10.68 33.10 7.41
N LEU A 310 10.18 32.04 6.78
CA LEU A 310 10.93 30.78 6.62
C LEU A 310 10.75 30.23 5.20
N SER A 311 11.79 30.42 4.40
CA SER A 311 12.00 29.69 3.15
C SER A 311 12.17 28.20 3.45
N SER A 312 11.22 27.38 2.99
CA SER A 312 11.29 25.94 2.76
C SER A 312 11.80 25.06 3.93
N VAL A 313 10.91 24.35 4.62
CA VAL A 313 11.30 23.12 5.37
C VAL A 313 10.14 22.11 5.44
N SER A 314 10.35 20.93 4.85
CA SER A 314 9.97 19.63 5.45
C SER A 314 10.95 18.53 5.00
N ASN A 315 12.20 18.62 5.45
CA ASN A 315 13.26 17.70 5.07
C ASN A 315 13.09 16.31 5.73
N ILE A 316 12.40 15.36 5.10
CA ILE A 316 12.83 13.97 5.25
C ILE A 316 14.00 13.83 4.27
N THR A 317 15.21 13.73 4.79
CA THR A 317 16.43 13.61 3.96
C THR A 317 17.06 12.26 4.24
N GLY A 318 16.93 11.35 3.28
CA GLY A 318 17.66 10.07 3.26
C GLY A 318 16.82 8.86 2.88
N ASN A 319 17.23 8.22 1.79
CA ASN A 319 17.02 6.82 1.40
C ASN A 319 15.69 6.34 0.81
N SER A 320 14.51 6.84 1.20
CA SER A 320 13.19 6.65 0.52
C SER A 320 12.00 6.67 1.50
N ILE A 321 10.79 6.99 0.99
CA ILE A 321 9.51 6.69 1.66
C ILE A 321 8.87 5.49 0.97
N ALA A 322 8.54 4.45 1.74
CA ALA A 322 7.62 3.41 1.32
C ALA A 322 6.26 3.65 1.99
N ASN A 323 5.27 4.12 1.21
CA ASN A 323 3.94 4.47 1.72
C ASN A 323 2.94 3.34 1.45
N PHE A 324 2.50 2.65 2.50
CA PHE A 324 1.42 1.67 2.51
C PHE A 324 0.17 2.17 3.27
N GLY A 325 0.31 3.26 4.03
CA GLY A 325 -0.75 3.93 4.77
C GLY A 325 -1.29 5.16 4.05
N THR A 326 -1.72 6.16 4.82
CA THR A 326 -2.12 7.47 4.29
C THR A 326 -1.03 8.49 4.57
N THR A 327 -0.58 9.20 3.54
CA THR A 327 0.29 10.36 3.66
C THR A 327 -0.45 11.59 3.17
N TYR A 328 -0.69 12.53 4.07
CA TYR A 328 -1.21 13.85 3.76
C TYR A 328 -0.04 14.80 3.55
N LEU A 329 0.03 15.36 2.34
CA LEU A 329 0.98 16.39 1.95
C LEU A 329 0.20 17.70 1.87
N GLY A 330 0.16 18.48 2.95
CA GLY A 330 -0.74 19.63 3.07
C GLY A 330 -0.16 20.80 3.85
N GLY A 331 -0.53 22.03 3.45
CA GLY A 331 -0.10 23.24 4.15
C GLY A 331 -0.93 23.56 5.38
N GLY A 332 -0.31 24.20 6.38
CA GLY A 332 -1.05 24.79 7.49
C GLY A 332 -1.77 26.07 7.04
N SER A 333 -3.03 26.25 7.42
CA SER A 333 -3.77 27.49 7.18
C SER A 333 -3.16 28.66 7.98
N GLY A 334 -2.30 29.46 7.34
CA GLY A 334 -1.76 30.68 7.93
C GLY A 334 -2.74 31.84 7.78
N SER A 335 -3.38 32.26 8.88
CA SER A 335 -4.14 33.53 8.91
C SER A 335 -3.19 34.70 8.63
N SER A 336 -3.43 35.43 7.53
CA SER A 336 -2.59 36.53 7.06
C SER A 336 -2.65 37.71 8.03
N GLY A 337 -1.64 37.82 8.91
CA GLY A 337 -1.31 39.05 9.62
C GLY A 337 -0.60 40.02 8.68
N SER A 338 -1.15 41.21 8.50
CA SER A 338 -0.67 42.24 7.58
C SER A 338 0.70 42.77 7.98
N GLY A 339 1.73 42.51 7.17
CA GLY A 339 3.06 43.12 7.31
C GLY A 339 3.86 42.98 6.02
N GLY A 340 3.98 44.07 5.26
CA GLY A 340 4.57 44.07 3.92
C GLY A 340 6.08 43.84 3.89
N GLY A 341 6.52 42.98 2.97
CA GLY A 341 7.91 42.75 2.59
C GLY A 341 7.97 41.68 1.51
N SER A 342 8.09 42.09 0.25
CA SER A 342 8.11 41.20 -0.91
C SER A 342 9.49 40.58 -1.14
N SER A 343 9.58 39.26 -0.99
CA SER A 343 10.57 38.39 -1.66
C SER A 343 9.91 37.04 -1.92
N GLY A 344 9.68 36.72 -3.19
CA GLY A 344 8.89 35.57 -3.64
C GLY A 344 9.61 34.23 -3.46
N GLY A 345 9.47 33.63 -2.28
CA GLY A 345 9.72 32.20 -2.05
C GLY A 345 8.40 31.44 -2.09
N SER A 346 8.29 30.46 -2.99
CA SER A 346 7.14 29.55 -3.06
C SER A 346 7.06 28.73 -1.78
N SER A 347 5.91 28.75 -1.10
CA SER A 347 5.63 28.02 0.16
C SER A 347 5.42 26.51 -0.04
N GLY A 348 6.06 25.93 -1.05
CA GLY A 348 5.93 24.53 -1.43
C GLY A 348 6.53 23.54 -0.42
N GLY A 349 5.97 22.34 -0.37
CA GLY A 349 6.58 21.19 0.29
C GLY A 349 7.84 20.74 -0.46
N TYR A 350 8.86 20.29 0.25
CA TYR A 350 10.10 19.76 -0.32
C TYR A 350 10.43 18.43 0.34
N TYR A 351 10.79 17.42 -0.45
CA TYR A 351 11.30 16.14 0.02
C TYR A 351 12.51 15.73 -0.81
N ALA A 352 13.55 15.17 -0.19
CA ALA A 352 14.75 14.69 -0.87
C ALA A 352 14.95 13.19 -0.71
N GLY A 353 14.86 12.47 -1.83
CA GLY A 353 14.93 11.02 -1.94
C GLY A 353 13.81 10.47 -2.82
N ASP A 354 13.71 9.15 -2.88
CA ASP A 354 12.69 8.50 -3.70
C ASP A 354 11.40 8.25 -2.89
N ILE A 355 10.25 8.18 -3.57
CA ILE A 355 8.97 7.77 -2.99
C ILE A 355 8.44 6.55 -3.73
N THR A 356 8.09 5.49 -3.00
CA THR A 356 7.28 4.37 -3.50
C THR A 356 5.91 4.39 -2.83
N ASN A 357 4.86 4.61 -3.61
CA ASN A 357 3.48 4.68 -3.14
C ASN A 357 2.70 3.39 -3.45
N ALA A 358 2.25 2.70 -2.40
CA ALA A 358 1.34 1.56 -2.45
C ALA A 358 0.06 1.76 -1.62
N GLY A 359 -0.01 2.84 -0.83
CA GLY A 359 -1.17 3.31 -0.09
C GLY A 359 -1.75 4.59 -0.71
N THR A 360 -2.21 5.52 0.12
CA THR A 360 -2.79 6.79 -0.33
C THR A 360 -1.82 7.95 -0.08
N ILE A 361 -1.54 8.75 -1.11
CA ILE A 361 -0.97 10.11 -1.00
C ILE A 361 -2.10 11.09 -1.31
N SER A 362 -2.36 12.05 -0.43
CA SER A 362 -3.37 13.07 -0.64
C SER A 362 -2.77 14.45 -0.51
N PHE A 363 -2.97 15.28 -1.54
CA PHE A 363 -2.60 16.69 -1.54
C PHE A 363 -3.81 17.54 -1.17
N GLU A 364 -4.05 17.72 0.14
CA GLU A 364 -5.24 18.40 0.65
C GLU A 364 -5.27 19.92 0.40
N ARG A 365 -6.50 20.46 0.32
CA ARG A 365 -6.96 21.87 0.20
C ARG A 365 -6.04 23.02 0.68
N ASN A 366 -5.17 22.82 1.65
CA ASN A 366 -4.37 23.92 2.23
C ASN A 366 -2.95 24.00 1.67
N PHE A 367 -2.68 23.37 0.53
CA PHE A 367 -1.36 23.42 -0.06
C PHE A 367 -1.16 24.71 -0.87
N ASP A 368 -0.62 25.73 -0.21
CA ASP A 368 -0.02 26.90 -0.86
C ASP A 368 1.36 26.50 -1.42
N GLY A 369 1.41 25.64 -2.45
CA GLY A 369 2.61 25.60 -3.28
C GLY A 369 2.72 24.43 -4.24
N GLU A 370 3.95 24.23 -4.69
CA GLU A 370 4.42 23.06 -5.43
C GLU A 370 4.99 22.06 -4.42
N PHE A 371 4.68 20.76 -4.54
CA PHE A 371 5.39 19.74 -3.78
C PHE A 371 6.56 19.30 -4.63
N LEU A 372 7.77 19.71 -4.25
CA LEU A 372 9.00 19.31 -4.91
C LEU A 372 9.55 18.03 -4.28
N LEU A 373 9.53 16.95 -5.04
CA LEU A 373 10.17 15.68 -4.79
C LEU A 373 11.51 15.66 -5.51
N ASP A 374 12.59 15.84 -4.76
CA ASP A 374 13.97 15.72 -5.24
C ASP A 374 14.44 14.26 -5.24
N GLY A 375 13.95 13.48 -6.21
CA GLY A 375 14.22 12.06 -6.41
C GLY A 375 13.23 11.41 -7.36
N ASP A 376 13.19 10.07 -7.39
CA ASP A 376 12.27 9.30 -8.24
C ASP A 376 10.91 9.05 -7.54
N PHE A 377 9.84 8.96 -8.34
CA PHE A 377 8.50 8.62 -7.86
C PHE A 377 8.02 7.31 -8.48
N SER A 378 7.71 6.31 -7.68
CA SER A 378 7.10 5.06 -8.13
C SER A 378 5.74 4.88 -7.46
N GLN A 379 4.66 4.75 -8.23
CA GLN A 379 3.35 4.35 -7.71
C GLN A 379 3.02 2.95 -8.20
N THR A 380 2.66 2.06 -7.26
CA THR A 380 2.25 0.69 -7.54
C THR A 380 0.76 0.62 -7.92
N ALA A 381 0.30 -0.53 -8.42
CA ALA A 381 -1.09 -0.74 -8.82
C ALA A 381 -2.13 -0.57 -7.69
N SER A 382 -1.73 -0.76 -6.43
CA SER A 382 -2.59 -0.51 -5.26
C SER A 382 -2.55 0.95 -4.78
N GLY A 383 -1.55 1.71 -5.24
CA GLY A 383 -1.34 3.09 -4.83
C GLY A 383 -2.45 4.01 -5.34
N GLN A 384 -2.79 5.00 -4.51
CA GLN A 384 -3.67 6.09 -4.86
C GLN A 384 -2.96 7.43 -4.61
N THR A 385 -3.01 8.33 -5.58
CA THR A 385 -2.65 9.74 -5.40
C THR A 385 -3.87 10.62 -5.64
N ILE A 386 -4.18 11.53 -4.71
CA ILE A 386 -5.38 12.37 -4.74
C ILE A 386 -4.97 13.84 -4.87
N TYR A 387 -5.51 14.51 -5.90
CA TYR A 387 -5.33 15.93 -6.16
C TYR A 387 -6.65 16.68 -5.95
N ASP A 388 -6.57 17.82 -5.28
CA ASP A 388 -7.69 18.73 -5.10
C ASP A 388 -7.55 19.95 -6.03
N ILE A 389 -8.65 20.34 -6.68
CA ILE A 389 -8.75 21.53 -7.54
C ILE A 389 -9.87 22.43 -7.02
N ALA A 390 -9.52 23.63 -6.57
CA ALA A 390 -10.44 24.65 -6.06
C ALA A 390 -10.44 25.95 -6.91
N GLY A 391 -9.57 26.07 -7.91
CA GLY A 391 -9.46 27.23 -8.80
C GLY A 391 -8.36 27.05 -9.85
N TYR A 392 -7.95 28.14 -10.50
CA TYR A 392 -7.08 28.11 -11.70
C TYR A 392 -5.60 28.33 -11.44
N LEU A 393 -5.21 28.82 -10.26
CA LEU A 393 -3.82 29.14 -9.96
C LEU A 393 -3.11 27.91 -9.37
N GLN A 394 -2.09 27.42 -10.06
CA GLN A 394 -1.25 26.31 -9.61
C GLN A 394 -0.59 26.64 -8.27
N GLY A 395 -0.55 25.65 -7.38
CA GLY A 395 0.11 25.75 -6.07
C GLY A 395 -0.48 26.82 -5.16
N THR A 396 -1.71 27.25 -5.41
CA THR A 396 -2.47 28.10 -4.47
C THR A 396 -3.95 27.71 -4.48
N GLN A 397 -4.49 27.41 -5.66
CA GLN A 397 -5.88 26.98 -5.83
C GLN A 397 -6.01 25.52 -6.27
N TYR A 398 -4.91 24.86 -6.63
CA TYR A 398 -4.87 23.42 -6.84
C TYR A 398 -3.47 22.86 -6.58
N SER A 399 -3.43 21.60 -6.18
CA SER A 399 -2.21 20.89 -5.81
C SER A 399 -1.39 20.43 -7.02
N TYR A 400 -0.07 20.45 -6.88
CA TYR A 400 0.86 20.05 -7.93
C TYR A 400 2.07 19.32 -7.34
N LEU A 401 2.39 18.14 -7.89
CA LEU A 401 3.58 17.35 -7.55
C LEU A 401 4.63 17.50 -8.65
N HIS A 402 5.81 18.01 -8.30
CA HIS A 402 6.98 18.06 -9.17
C HIS A 402 8.04 17.08 -8.69
N VAL A 403 8.47 16.19 -9.58
CA VAL A 403 9.49 15.17 -9.35
C VAL A 403 10.73 15.53 -10.17
N THR A 404 11.89 15.70 -9.54
CA THR A 404 13.15 16.02 -10.26
C THR A 404 13.75 14.78 -10.94
N GLY A 405 13.37 13.58 -10.48
CA GLY A 405 13.74 12.29 -11.05
C GLY A 405 12.70 11.76 -12.04
N ALA A 406 12.77 10.45 -12.30
CA ALA A 406 11.81 9.75 -13.14
C ALA A 406 10.54 9.36 -12.34
N ALA A 407 9.43 9.20 -13.05
CA ALA A 407 8.17 8.75 -12.47
C ALA A 407 7.67 7.46 -13.15
N ASP A 408 7.45 6.39 -12.36
CA ASP A 408 6.79 5.16 -12.80
C ASP A 408 5.41 5.05 -12.17
N LEU A 409 4.36 5.18 -12.97
CA LEU A 409 2.99 5.35 -12.50
C LEU A 409 2.13 4.12 -12.78
N ALA A 410 1.53 3.58 -11.72
CA ALA A 410 0.42 2.63 -11.78
C ALA A 410 -0.66 3.06 -10.76
N GLY A 411 -1.71 2.25 -10.60
CA GLY A 411 -2.77 2.49 -9.63
C GLY A 411 -3.67 3.66 -10.00
N THR A 412 -4.23 4.32 -8.99
CA THR A 412 -5.23 5.38 -9.20
C THR A 412 -4.65 6.78 -8.97
N PHE A 413 -4.85 7.67 -9.92
CA PHE A 413 -4.75 9.11 -9.71
C PHE A 413 -6.19 9.65 -9.64
N ALA A 414 -6.58 10.26 -8.54
CA ALA A 414 -7.92 10.78 -8.32
C ALA A 414 -7.90 12.31 -8.28
N VAL A 415 -8.89 12.95 -8.91
CA VAL A 415 -9.03 14.40 -8.92
C VAL A 415 -10.36 14.76 -8.27
N ASN A 416 -10.34 15.66 -7.29
CA ASN A 416 -11.54 16.20 -6.66
C ASN A 416 -11.72 17.68 -7.02
N LEU A 417 -12.95 18.07 -7.38
CA LEU A 417 -13.33 19.48 -7.42
C LEU A 417 -13.83 19.90 -6.05
N LEU A 418 -13.27 20.99 -5.52
CA LEU A 418 -13.64 21.54 -4.22
C LEU A 418 -14.52 22.78 -4.36
N ASP A 419 -15.22 23.16 -3.28
CA ASP A 419 -15.95 24.43 -3.14
C ASP A 419 -16.94 24.74 -4.26
N SER A 420 -17.51 23.69 -4.86
CA SER A 420 -18.38 23.79 -6.04
C SER A 420 -17.71 24.48 -7.23
N PHE A 421 -16.37 24.42 -7.31
CA PHE A 421 -15.59 24.91 -8.43
C PHE A 421 -16.00 24.17 -9.70
N ILE A 422 -16.43 24.94 -10.70
CA ILE A 422 -16.73 24.46 -12.04
C ILE A 422 -15.72 25.14 -12.96
N PRO A 423 -14.75 24.41 -13.52
CA PRO A 423 -13.83 24.99 -14.48
C PRO A 423 -14.54 25.55 -15.69
N THR A 424 -13.92 26.51 -16.37
CA THR A 424 -14.40 27.03 -17.65
C THR A 424 -13.96 26.12 -18.77
N ASP A 425 -14.75 26.01 -19.83
CA ASP A 425 -14.38 25.24 -21.01
C ASP A 425 -12.96 25.60 -21.52
N ALA A 426 -12.23 24.58 -21.93
CA ALA A 426 -10.82 24.59 -22.31
C ALA A 426 -9.80 24.98 -21.22
N SER A 427 -10.18 25.09 -19.94
CA SER A 427 -9.20 25.30 -18.87
C SER A 427 -8.31 24.08 -18.67
N THR A 428 -7.02 24.30 -18.43
CA THR A 428 -6.02 23.24 -18.23
C THR A 428 -5.44 23.27 -16.81
N PHE A 429 -5.12 22.09 -16.28
CA PHE A 429 -4.53 21.92 -14.94
C PHE A 429 -3.34 20.97 -15.01
N ASP A 430 -2.17 21.48 -14.64
CA ASP A 430 -0.92 20.71 -14.58
C ASP A 430 -0.74 20.16 -13.17
N ILE A 431 -1.07 18.88 -12.97
CA ILE A 431 -1.15 18.27 -11.64
C ILE A 431 0.11 17.49 -11.25
N PHE A 432 0.91 17.08 -12.23
CA PHE A 432 2.10 16.26 -12.00
C PHE A 432 3.18 16.52 -13.05
N GLN A 433 4.43 16.71 -12.63
CA GLN A 433 5.60 16.78 -13.50
C GLN A 433 6.69 15.82 -13.02
N ALA A 434 7.40 15.19 -13.95
CA ALA A 434 8.63 14.44 -13.71
C ALA A 434 9.71 14.82 -14.72
N ASP A 435 10.79 15.44 -14.25
CA ASP A 435 11.90 15.90 -15.09
C ASP A 435 12.68 14.74 -15.73
N GLY A 436 12.73 13.59 -15.06
CA GLY A 436 13.28 12.33 -15.58
C GLY A 436 12.35 11.58 -16.54
N GLY A 437 11.13 12.08 -16.75
CA GLY A 437 10.10 11.50 -17.60
C GLY A 437 9.13 10.58 -16.86
N ILE A 438 8.00 10.31 -17.51
CA ILE A 438 6.87 9.52 -17.01
C ILE A 438 6.79 8.19 -17.77
N THR A 439 6.75 7.09 -17.05
CA THR A 439 6.39 5.75 -17.55
C THR A 439 5.12 5.28 -16.87
N PHE A 440 4.27 4.56 -17.59
CA PHE A 440 3.11 3.87 -17.03
C PHE A 440 2.68 2.71 -17.92
N ASN A 441 2.08 1.70 -17.31
CA ASN A 441 1.34 0.66 -18.03
C ASN A 441 -0.14 1.07 -18.12
N PRO A 442 -0.71 1.29 -19.32
CA PRO A 442 -2.12 1.65 -19.45
C PRO A 442 -3.11 0.64 -18.84
N ALA A 443 -2.70 -0.62 -18.65
CA ALA A 443 -3.54 -1.63 -18.01
C ALA A 443 -3.66 -1.43 -16.48
N ASP A 444 -2.64 -0.82 -15.88
CA ASP A 444 -2.52 -0.70 -14.42
C ASP A 444 -2.69 0.74 -13.93
N PHE A 445 -2.74 1.72 -14.84
CA PHE A 445 -2.92 3.13 -14.53
C PHE A 445 -4.37 3.57 -14.78
N ASN A 446 -4.99 4.15 -13.76
CA ASN A 446 -6.35 4.68 -13.80
C ASN A 446 -6.37 6.14 -13.35
N LEU A 447 -6.95 7.02 -14.17
CA LEU A 447 -7.20 8.40 -13.80
C LEU A 447 -8.69 8.58 -13.50
N SER A 448 -9.03 8.62 -12.22
CA SER A 448 -10.40 8.85 -11.74
C SER A 448 -10.68 10.35 -11.70
N MET A 449 -11.38 10.86 -12.71
CA MET A 449 -11.66 12.30 -12.85
C MET A 449 -13.16 12.65 -12.71
N PRO A 450 -13.46 13.88 -12.29
CA PRO A 450 -14.79 14.47 -12.41
C PRO A 450 -15.26 14.52 -13.87
N THR A 451 -16.57 14.51 -14.09
CA THR A 451 -17.16 14.58 -15.44
C THR A 451 -16.73 15.85 -16.18
N GLY A 452 -16.40 15.71 -17.46
CA GLY A 452 -16.01 16.84 -18.33
C GLY A 452 -14.51 17.07 -18.43
N PHE A 453 -13.69 16.28 -17.71
CA PHE A 453 -12.23 16.29 -17.87
C PHE A 453 -11.75 15.24 -18.87
N ASP A 454 -10.77 15.63 -19.67
CA ASP A 454 -9.86 14.73 -20.38
C ASP A 454 -8.43 14.95 -19.84
N TRP A 455 -7.51 14.05 -20.15
CA TRP A 455 -6.13 14.14 -19.71
C TRP A 455 -5.15 13.77 -20.81
N SER A 456 -3.93 14.29 -20.70
CA SER A 456 -2.85 13.98 -21.62
C SER A 456 -1.51 13.99 -20.90
N VAL A 457 -0.56 13.25 -21.45
CA VAL A 457 0.86 13.39 -21.10
C VAL A 457 1.52 14.30 -22.14
N VAL A 458 2.06 15.43 -21.68
CA VAL A 458 2.77 16.41 -22.51
C VAL A 458 4.26 16.15 -22.39
N ASP A 459 4.94 16.04 -23.54
CA ASP A 459 6.39 15.87 -23.67
C ASP A 459 7.01 14.74 -22.81
N ASN A 460 6.22 13.70 -22.52
CA ASN A 460 6.57 12.59 -21.63
C ASN A 460 6.96 12.99 -20.20
N SER A 461 6.68 14.22 -19.75
CA SER A 461 7.11 14.70 -18.42
C SER A 461 6.00 15.35 -17.61
N LEU A 462 4.84 15.65 -18.21
CA LEU A 462 3.79 16.43 -17.56
C LEU A 462 2.42 15.77 -17.75
N ILE A 463 1.67 15.57 -16.67
CA ILE A 463 0.26 15.19 -16.74
C ILE A 463 -0.59 16.47 -16.68
N ARG A 464 -1.30 16.72 -17.77
CA ARG A 464 -2.21 17.84 -17.93
C ARG A 464 -3.65 17.37 -18.05
N LEU A 465 -4.51 17.93 -17.22
CA LEU A 465 -5.96 17.80 -17.34
C LEU A 465 -6.51 18.94 -18.20
N THR A 466 -7.50 18.66 -19.04
CA THR A 466 -8.24 19.66 -19.82
C THR A 466 -9.73 19.50 -19.56
N TYR A 467 -10.40 20.57 -19.16
CA TYR A 467 -11.85 20.57 -18.99
C TYR A 467 -12.54 20.99 -20.29
N HIS A 468 -13.53 20.23 -20.73
CA HIS A 468 -14.28 20.46 -21.98
C HIS A 468 -15.74 20.90 -21.76
N GLY A 469 -16.08 21.26 -20.52
CA GLY A 469 -17.48 21.46 -20.15
C GLY A 469 -18.24 20.13 -20.07
N ILE A 470 -19.35 20.14 -19.32
CA ILE A 470 -20.41 19.17 -19.59
C ILE A 470 -21.15 19.75 -20.79
N SER A 471 -20.75 19.39 -22.00
CA SER A 471 -21.65 19.60 -23.13
C SER A 471 -22.92 18.83 -22.80
N ASP A 472 -24.01 19.56 -22.54
CA ASP A 472 -25.33 18.98 -22.32
C ASP A 472 -25.57 18.02 -23.49
N GLY A 473 -25.66 16.72 -23.17
CA GLY A 473 -25.20 15.65 -24.05
C GLY A 473 -25.51 15.93 -25.51
N ALA A 474 -24.47 16.18 -26.32
CA ALA A 474 -24.57 15.90 -27.73
C ALA A 474 -24.79 14.39 -27.83
N VAL A 475 -26.06 14.00 -27.80
CA VAL A 475 -26.53 12.68 -28.20
C VAL A 475 -25.84 12.44 -29.53
N SER A 476 -24.94 11.46 -29.58
CA SER A 476 -24.45 10.93 -30.83
C SER A 476 -25.68 10.60 -31.67
N GLU A 477 -26.01 11.42 -32.67
CA GLU A 477 -27.12 11.08 -33.55
C GLU A 477 -26.80 9.72 -34.14
N PRO A 478 -27.61 8.67 -33.89
CA PRO A 478 -27.37 7.40 -34.52
C PRO A 478 -27.65 7.60 -36.00
N THR A 479 -26.60 7.58 -36.83
CA THR A 479 -26.67 7.20 -38.24
C THR A 479 -27.48 8.10 -39.17
N THR A 480 -27.29 9.42 -39.16
CA THR A 480 -27.75 10.26 -40.30
C THR A 480 -26.93 10.01 -41.58
N LEU A 481 -25.78 9.32 -41.47
CA LEU A 481 -25.00 8.81 -42.61
C LEU A 481 -25.56 7.54 -43.26
N ALA A 482 -26.52 6.84 -42.65
CA ALA A 482 -27.15 5.65 -43.26
C ALA A 482 -28.30 6.00 -44.22
N LEU A 483 -28.89 7.21 -44.11
CA LEU A 483 -30.03 7.60 -44.95
C LEU A 483 -29.65 8.26 -46.29
N LEU A 484 -28.40 8.70 -46.47
CA LEU A 484 -27.89 9.12 -47.78
C LEU A 484 -27.38 7.96 -48.65
N GLY A 485 -27.07 6.81 -48.05
CA GLY A 485 -26.60 5.60 -48.77
C GLY A 485 -27.71 4.77 -49.41
N LEU A 486 -28.93 4.80 -48.87
CA LEU A 486 -30.07 4.03 -49.39
C LEU A 486 -30.83 4.75 -50.53
N GLY A 487 -30.65 6.06 -50.69
CA GLY A 487 -31.25 6.83 -51.80
C GLY A 487 -30.55 6.66 -53.15
N LEU A 488 -29.26 6.27 -53.15
CA LEU A 488 -28.46 6.16 -54.38
C LEU A 488 -28.44 4.75 -55.01
N LEU A 489 -28.82 3.71 -54.25
CA LEU A 489 -28.93 2.33 -54.75
C LEU A 489 -30.33 1.99 -55.31
N GLY A 490 -31.39 2.73 -54.90
CA GLY A 490 -32.73 2.60 -55.49
C GLY A 490 -32.86 3.19 -56.90
N GLY A 491 -31.99 4.14 -57.27
CA GLY A 491 -32.04 4.82 -58.57
C GLY A 491 -31.45 4.02 -59.75
N MET A 492 -30.62 3.01 -59.51
CA MET A 492 -30.00 2.20 -60.57
C MET A 492 -30.81 0.95 -60.96
N ALA A 493 -31.78 0.53 -60.14
CA ALA A 493 -32.65 -0.61 -60.46
C ALA A 493 -33.80 -0.26 -61.43
N PHE A 494 -34.11 1.02 -61.66
CA PHE A 494 -35.19 1.45 -62.57
C PHE A 494 -34.76 1.77 -64.01
N ARG A 495 -33.45 1.70 -64.33
CA ARG A 495 -32.95 2.04 -65.68
C ARG A 495 -32.60 0.85 -66.58
N LEU A 496 -32.79 -0.40 -66.13
CA LEU A 496 -32.50 -1.59 -66.95
C LEU A 496 -33.73 -2.40 -67.41
N SER A 497 -34.97 -1.94 -67.16
CA SER A 497 -36.19 -2.62 -67.69
C SER A 497 -36.82 -1.98 -68.94
N ARG A 498 -36.17 -1.02 -69.60
CA ARG A 498 -36.63 -0.46 -70.89
C ARG A 498 -35.60 -0.63 -72.01
N LYS A 499 -35.23 -1.87 -72.33
CA LYS A 499 -34.75 -2.27 -73.67
C LYS A 499 -35.08 -3.73 -73.93
N ALA A 500 -36.37 -4.00 -74.13
CA ALA A 500 -36.88 -5.16 -74.83
C ALA A 500 -38.18 -4.74 -75.54
N ALA A 501 -38.02 -4.10 -76.68
CA ALA A 501 -38.97 -3.98 -77.79
C ALA A 501 -38.13 -3.72 -79.05
#